data_AF-A0A7W7HJH5-F1
#
_entry.id   AF-A0A7W7HJH5-F1
#
_cell.length_a   1.000
_cell.length_b   1.000
_cell.length_c   1.000
_cell.angle_alpha   90.00
_cell.angle_beta   90.00
_cell.angle_gamma   90.00
#
_symmetry.space_group_name_H-M   'P 1'
#
loop_
_entity.id
_entity.type
_entity.pdbx_description
1 polymer ?
#
loop_
_entity_poly.entity_id
_entity_poly.type
_entity_poly.pdbx_seq_one_letter_code
_entity_poly.pdbx_strand_id
1 'polypeptide(L)'
;MASARERFCLPFEAATEGTPHHHGRRGHLGTRPGARLTAAADPDARAARGLHEYYVGAENWTEAAAELDLRVLRNERVEIAHGGGAIDLAGVNDITGAQYAHPPDYERTLAGRDQSRPVVLMAHQPVAVHDAAPYGVDLQLSGHTHGGQMFPFDYLVGLQQPVVSGFGEVDGTPVYVTNGAGFWGPPVRVGADPDITLLTLRSTA
;
A
#
# COMPACT_ATOMS: atom_id res chain seq x y z
N MET A 1 27.41 -11.80 -4.82
CA MET A 1 26.94 -10.70 -5.69
C MET A 1 25.87 -9.96 -4.92
N ALA A 2 26.05 -8.66 -4.70
CA ALA A 2 25.16 -7.85 -3.88
C ALA A 2 23.83 -7.65 -4.62
N SER A 3 22.73 -8.15 -4.05
CA SER A 3 21.38 -7.82 -4.47
C SER A 3 21.18 -6.32 -4.24
N ALA A 4 20.92 -5.57 -5.32
CA ALA A 4 20.46 -4.19 -5.21
C ALA A 4 19.19 -4.21 -4.35
N ARG A 5 19.24 -3.55 -3.19
CA ARG A 5 18.07 -3.37 -2.34
C ARG A 5 17.23 -2.26 -2.96
N GLU A 6 16.37 -2.60 -3.89
CA GLU A 6 15.39 -1.66 -4.40
C GLU A 6 14.41 -1.31 -3.26
N ARG A 7 14.39 -0.02 -2.89
CA ARG A 7 13.50 0.50 -1.85
C ARG A 7 12.33 1.19 -2.51
N PHE A 8 11.15 0.61 -2.34
CA PHE A 8 9.90 1.17 -2.83
C PHE A 8 9.18 1.90 -1.69
N CYS A 9 8.60 3.05 -2.00
CA CYS A 9 7.78 3.77 -1.04
C CYS A 9 6.39 3.09 -1.01
N LEU A 10 6.00 2.57 0.15
CA LEU A 10 4.60 2.21 0.40
C LEU A 10 3.79 3.51 0.61
N PRO A 11 2.47 3.54 0.37
CA PRO A 11 1.64 4.66 0.79
C PRO A 11 1.67 4.71 2.31
N PHE A 12 2.58 5.53 2.82
CA PHE A 12 2.81 5.77 4.23
C PHE A 12 2.72 7.28 4.44
N GLU A 13 2.54 7.76 5.68
CA GLU A 13 2.60 9.18 6.04
C GLU A 13 3.55 9.33 7.25
N ALA A 14 4.54 10.21 7.15
CA ALA A 14 5.54 10.42 8.20
C ALA A 14 4.94 11.10 9.45
N ALA A 15 5.20 10.54 10.63
CA ALA A 15 4.96 11.21 11.90
C ALA A 15 6.10 12.21 12.21
N THR A 16 5.74 13.41 12.65
CA THR A 16 6.59 14.20 13.54
C THR A 16 6.43 13.64 14.95
N GLU A 17 7.50 13.00 15.44
CA GLU A 17 7.76 12.58 16.82
C GLU A 17 6.60 11.92 17.60
N GLY A 18 6.59 10.59 17.58
CA GLY A 18 5.82 9.75 18.51
C GLY A 18 6.29 8.30 18.41
N THR A 19 6.56 7.67 19.55
CA THR A 19 7.05 6.29 19.63
C THR A 19 5.97 5.31 19.14
N PRO A 20 6.18 4.53 18.07
CA PRO A 20 5.19 3.58 17.60
C PRO A 20 5.09 2.37 18.54
N HIS A 21 3.88 1.84 18.73
CA HIS A 21 3.63 0.58 19.43
C HIS A 21 3.50 -0.57 18.41
N HIS A 22 4.23 -1.66 18.63
CA HIS A 22 4.24 -2.83 17.74
C HIS A 22 3.05 -3.76 18.02
N HIS A 23 2.16 -3.95 17.04
CA HIS A 23 1.10 -4.97 17.10
C HIS A 23 1.15 -5.87 15.85
N GLY A 24 1.55 -7.12 16.02
CA GLY A 24 1.58 -8.12 14.95
C GLY A 24 0.20 -8.78 14.75
N ARG A 25 -0.36 -8.68 13.54
CA ARG A 25 -1.53 -9.46 13.11
C ARG A 25 -1.12 -10.42 11.99
N ARG A 26 -1.57 -11.68 12.05
CA ARG A 26 -1.30 -12.73 11.04
C ARG A 26 -2.57 -12.99 10.22
N GLY A 27 -2.43 -13.12 8.90
CA GLY A 27 -3.49 -13.54 7.98
C GLY A 27 -3.02 -14.66 7.04
N HIS A 28 -3.94 -15.50 6.59
CA HIS A 28 -3.70 -16.52 5.55
C HIS A 28 -4.44 -16.11 4.28
N LEU A 29 -3.77 -16.18 3.13
CA LEU A 29 -4.37 -15.87 1.83
C LEU A 29 -4.58 -17.15 1.01
N GLY A 30 -5.73 -17.24 0.35
CA GLY A 30 -5.94 -18.12 -0.79
C GLY A 30 -6.04 -17.26 -2.04
N THR A 31 -5.25 -17.57 -3.06
CA THR A 31 -5.35 -16.99 -4.41
C THR A 31 -5.63 -18.13 -5.41
N ARG A 32 -5.79 -17.79 -6.69
CA ARG A 32 -5.99 -18.73 -7.81
C ARG A 32 -4.94 -19.87 -7.82
N PRO A 33 -5.22 -21.02 -8.46
CA PRO A 33 -4.30 -22.16 -8.43
C PRO A 33 -2.93 -21.75 -9.00
N GLY A 34 -1.90 -21.74 -8.15
CA GLY A 34 -0.51 -21.49 -8.56
C GLY A 34 0.30 -20.47 -7.75
N ALA A 35 -0.32 -19.58 -6.95
CA ALA A 35 0.47 -18.55 -6.25
C ALA A 35 -0.19 -18.01 -4.96
N ARG A 36 -0.32 -18.81 -3.88
CA ARG A 36 -0.80 -18.25 -2.60
C ARG A 36 0.29 -17.39 -1.96
N LEU A 37 0.00 -16.11 -1.76
CA LEU A 37 0.87 -15.17 -1.05
C LEU A 37 0.43 -15.07 0.41
N THR A 38 1.09 -15.71 1.38
CA THR A 38 0.78 -15.37 2.78
C THR A 38 1.47 -14.05 3.16
N ALA A 39 0.81 -13.19 3.94
CA ALA A 39 1.38 -11.98 4.50
C ALA A 39 1.38 -12.05 6.03
N ALA A 40 2.55 -11.86 6.65
CA ALA A 40 2.70 -11.79 8.09
C ALA A 40 3.53 -10.57 8.49
N ALA A 41 3.07 -9.88 9.55
CA ALA A 41 3.82 -8.84 10.25
C ALA A 41 5.01 -9.42 11.00
N ASP A 42 6.22 -8.94 10.71
CA ASP A 42 7.46 -9.29 11.40
C ASP A 42 7.90 -8.13 12.33
N PRO A 43 8.17 -8.44 13.63
CA PRO A 43 8.47 -7.45 14.66
C PRO A 43 9.82 -6.71 14.51
N ASP A 44 10.75 -7.17 13.67
CA ASP A 44 12.12 -6.61 13.59
C ASP A 44 12.34 -5.63 12.42
N ALA A 45 11.26 -5.23 11.73
CA ALA A 45 11.32 -4.41 10.54
C ALA A 45 11.72 -2.95 10.81
N ARG A 46 12.60 -2.39 9.97
CA ARG A 46 12.94 -0.96 9.97
C ARG A 46 12.20 -0.25 8.83
N ALA A 47 11.46 0.81 9.18
CA ALA A 47 10.56 1.56 8.32
C ALA A 47 11.25 2.61 7.44
N ALA A 48 10.69 2.90 6.27
CA ALA A 48 10.97 4.09 5.46
C ALA A 48 9.71 4.98 5.35
N ARG A 49 9.92 6.29 5.22
CA ARG A 49 8.86 7.33 5.20
C ARG A 49 8.13 7.36 3.83
N GLY A 50 6.87 7.77 3.83
CA GLY A 50 6.02 8.11 2.67
C GLY A 50 5.09 9.26 3.12
N LEU A 51 4.46 10.02 2.21
CA LEU A 51 3.42 11.03 2.52
C LEU A 51 2.59 11.47 1.27
N HIS A 52 1.34 11.94 1.51
CA HIS A 52 0.43 12.79 0.71
C HIS A 52 0.94 13.41 -0.62
N GLU A 53 0.56 12.83 -1.76
CA GLU A 53 1.05 13.31 -3.07
C GLU A 53 0.34 14.56 -3.64
N TYR A 54 -0.91 14.88 -3.27
CA TYR A 54 -1.66 15.94 -3.98
C TYR A 54 -2.00 17.20 -3.15
N TYR A 55 -2.02 17.14 -1.81
CA TYR A 55 -2.40 18.30 -0.98
C TYR A 55 -1.25 19.28 -0.68
N VAL A 56 0.02 18.85 -0.84
CA VAL A 56 1.21 19.60 -0.39
C VAL A 56 2.21 19.91 -1.53
N GLY A 57 1.81 19.70 -2.79
CA GLY A 57 2.65 19.93 -3.97
C GLY A 57 3.44 18.68 -4.36
N ALA A 58 2.92 17.98 -5.38
CA ALA A 58 3.42 16.68 -5.87
C ALA A 58 4.88 16.69 -6.37
N GLU A 59 5.42 17.86 -6.70
CA GLU A 59 6.75 18.04 -7.30
C GLU A 59 7.86 18.08 -6.23
N ASN A 60 7.64 18.78 -5.12
CA ASN A 60 8.61 18.89 -4.02
C ASN A 60 8.90 17.54 -3.34
N TRP A 61 7.97 16.58 -3.44
CA TRP A 61 8.11 15.26 -2.82
C TRP A 61 8.80 14.23 -3.70
N THR A 62 8.66 14.29 -5.02
CA THR A 62 9.46 13.44 -5.91
C THR A 62 10.95 13.69 -5.73
N GLU A 63 11.31 14.94 -5.45
CA GLU A 63 12.69 15.33 -5.14
C GLU A 63 13.14 14.75 -3.78
N ALA A 64 12.34 14.91 -2.71
CA ALA A 64 12.65 14.33 -1.41
C ALA A 64 12.68 12.79 -1.39
N ALA A 65 11.81 12.14 -2.16
CA ALA A 65 11.83 10.68 -2.34
C ALA A 65 13.10 10.24 -3.06
N ALA A 66 13.52 10.98 -4.09
CA ALA A 66 14.78 10.74 -4.79
C ALA A 66 16.00 10.92 -3.88
N GLU A 67 16.00 11.92 -2.98
CA GLU A 67 17.05 12.11 -1.96
C GLU A 67 17.16 10.92 -1.00
N LEU A 68 16.04 10.23 -0.74
CA LEU A 68 15.99 9.03 0.10
C LEU A 68 16.19 7.73 -0.69
N ASP A 69 16.53 7.82 -1.98
CA ASP A 69 16.70 6.67 -2.87
C ASP A 69 15.45 5.77 -2.90
N LEU A 70 14.27 6.42 -2.86
CA LEU A 70 12.96 5.81 -2.96
C LEU A 70 12.40 6.01 -4.36
N ARG A 71 11.99 4.90 -5.00
CA ARG A 71 11.27 4.97 -6.26
C ARG A 71 9.78 5.17 -6.02
N VAL A 72 9.22 6.20 -6.65
CA VAL A 72 7.77 6.44 -6.75
C VAL A 72 7.25 5.77 -8.03
N LEU A 73 6.14 5.04 -7.92
CA LEU A 73 5.50 4.34 -9.05
C LEU A 73 4.22 5.09 -9.43
N ARG A 74 4.22 5.79 -10.57
CA ARG A 74 3.09 6.59 -11.06
C ARG A 74 2.46 5.98 -12.29
N ASN A 75 1.39 5.21 -12.10
CA ASN A 75 0.83 4.34 -13.14
C ASN A 75 1.93 3.49 -13.80
N GLU A 76 2.76 2.88 -12.95
CA GLU A 76 3.97 2.15 -13.30
C GLU A 76 4.01 0.80 -12.61
N ARG A 77 4.70 -0.14 -13.26
CA ARG A 77 4.95 -1.48 -12.72
C ARG A 77 6.41 -1.82 -12.87
N VAL A 78 6.92 -2.51 -11.87
CA VAL A 78 8.28 -3.04 -11.83
C VAL A 78 8.24 -4.50 -11.44
N GLU A 79 9.17 -5.27 -11.98
CA GLU A 79 9.42 -6.62 -11.53
C GLU A 79 10.37 -6.57 -10.33
N ILE A 80 10.04 -7.31 -9.26
CA ILE A 80 10.93 -7.53 -8.13
C ILE A 80 11.30 -9.02 -8.11
N ALA A 81 12.54 -9.33 -8.47
CA ALA A 81 13.09 -10.67 -8.43
C ALA A 81 13.79 -10.94 -7.09
N HIS A 82 13.43 -12.04 -6.42
CA HIS A 82 14.05 -12.46 -5.17
C HIS A 82 14.02 -13.98 -5.00
N GLY A 83 15.15 -14.58 -4.58
CA GLY A 83 15.20 -15.99 -4.18
C GLY A 83 14.80 -16.99 -5.28
N GLY A 84 14.98 -16.64 -6.55
CA GLY A 84 14.58 -17.50 -7.69
C GLY A 84 13.12 -17.37 -8.12
N GLY A 85 12.34 -16.49 -7.48
CA GLY A 85 11.01 -16.08 -7.91
C GLY A 85 10.96 -14.59 -8.25
N ALA A 86 9.83 -14.15 -8.78
CA ALA A 86 9.56 -12.75 -9.07
C ALA A 86 8.09 -12.41 -8.79
N ILE A 87 7.86 -11.16 -8.37
CA ILE A 87 6.53 -10.56 -8.28
C ILE A 87 6.51 -9.28 -9.12
N ASP A 88 5.33 -8.86 -9.55
CA ASP A 88 5.13 -7.52 -10.07
C ASP A 88 4.70 -6.59 -8.92
N LEU A 89 5.39 -5.47 -8.74
CA LEU A 89 4.95 -4.36 -7.89
C LEU A 89 4.42 -3.25 -8.79
N ALA A 90 3.13 -2.95 -8.65
CA ALA A 90 2.45 -1.92 -9.42
C ALA A 90 2.09 -0.74 -8.51
N GLY A 91 2.21 0.49 -9.00
CA GLY A 91 1.71 1.68 -8.33
C GLY A 91 0.83 2.49 -9.27
N VAL A 92 -0.36 2.86 -8.82
CA VAL A 92 -1.29 3.74 -9.53
C VAL A 92 -1.37 5.09 -8.82
N ASN A 93 -1.65 6.13 -9.60
CA ASN A 93 -1.92 7.44 -9.03
C ASN A 93 -3.14 7.40 -8.11
N ASP A 94 -3.20 8.32 -7.16
CA ASP A 94 -4.38 8.47 -6.30
C ASP A 94 -5.63 8.85 -7.10
N ILE A 95 -6.81 8.40 -6.65
CA ILE A 95 -8.11 8.71 -7.26
C ILE A 95 -8.33 10.23 -7.34
N THR A 96 -7.88 10.99 -6.35
CA THR A 96 -7.94 12.47 -6.35
C THR A 96 -7.04 13.09 -7.41
N GLY A 97 -6.03 12.37 -7.91
CA GLY A 97 -5.18 12.80 -9.02
C GLY A 97 -5.97 13.09 -10.30
N ALA A 98 -7.17 12.51 -10.48
CA ALA A 98 -8.07 12.85 -11.57
C ALA A 98 -8.45 14.35 -11.61
N GLN A 99 -8.54 15.00 -10.44
CA GLN A 99 -8.80 16.44 -10.32
C GLN A 99 -7.65 17.30 -10.87
N TYR A 100 -6.47 16.71 -11.03
CA TYR A 100 -5.23 17.35 -11.48
C TYR A 100 -4.72 16.75 -12.81
N ALA A 101 -5.59 16.13 -13.60
CA ALA A 101 -5.25 15.47 -14.87
C ALA A 101 -4.23 14.31 -14.75
N HIS A 102 -4.15 13.69 -13.57
CA HIS A 102 -3.30 12.55 -13.28
C HIS A 102 -4.10 11.38 -12.67
N PRO A 103 -5.16 10.88 -13.34
CA PRO A 103 -5.98 9.79 -12.81
C PRO A 103 -5.17 8.48 -12.65
N PRO A 104 -5.66 7.54 -11.83
CA PRO A 104 -5.19 6.16 -11.89
C PRO A 104 -5.40 5.59 -13.29
N ASP A 105 -4.43 4.82 -13.78
CA ASP A 105 -4.49 4.13 -15.07
C ASP A 105 -4.11 2.66 -14.90
N TYR A 106 -5.10 1.85 -14.51
CA TYR A 106 -4.91 0.42 -14.24
C TYR A 106 -4.56 -0.37 -15.50
N GLU A 107 -5.16 -0.01 -16.64
CA GLU A 107 -4.91 -0.68 -17.91
C GLU A 107 -3.44 -0.53 -18.30
N ARG A 108 -2.91 0.70 -18.34
CA ARG A 108 -1.49 0.94 -18.64
C ARG A 108 -0.59 0.27 -17.61
N THR A 109 -0.92 0.40 -16.32
CA THR A 109 -0.08 -0.08 -15.22
C THR A 109 0.04 -1.61 -15.24
N LEU A 110 -1.02 -2.33 -15.60
CA LEU A 110 -1.08 -3.79 -15.54
C LEU A 110 -0.97 -4.46 -16.92
N ALA A 111 -0.89 -3.69 -18.00
CA ALA A 111 -0.74 -4.19 -19.36
C ALA A 111 0.55 -5.01 -19.56
N GLY A 112 0.41 -6.12 -20.31
CA GLY A 112 1.53 -6.94 -20.77
C GLY A 112 2.30 -7.67 -19.65
N ARG A 113 1.75 -7.75 -18.43
CA ARG A 113 2.36 -8.53 -17.34
C ARG A 113 2.30 -10.03 -17.63
N ASP A 114 3.28 -10.76 -17.11
CA ASP A 114 3.19 -12.21 -17.03
C ASP A 114 2.16 -12.59 -15.96
N GLN A 115 1.02 -13.12 -16.40
CA GLN A 115 -0.08 -13.50 -15.50
C GLN A 115 0.23 -14.72 -14.61
N SER A 116 1.34 -15.42 -14.84
CA SER A 116 1.81 -16.48 -13.94
C SER A 116 2.48 -15.92 -12.67
N ARG A 117 2.88 -14.64 -12.69
CA ARG A 117 3.47 -13.96 -11.54
C ARG A 117 2.39 -13.20 -10.77
N PRO A 118 2.46 -13.23 -9.43
CA PRO A 118 1.54 -12.45 -8.64
C PRO A 118 1.87 -10.96 -8.75
N VAL A 119 0.84 -10.12 -8.69
CA VAL A 119 0.98 -8.66 -8.67
C VAL A 119 0.47 -8.07 -7.36
N VAL A 120 1.33 -7.26 -6.73
CA VAL A 120 0.99 -6.43 -5.58
C VAL A 120 0.74 -5.02 -6.08
N LEU A 121 -0.46 -4.50 -5.84
CA LEU A 121 -0.85 -3.15 -6.20
C LEU A 121 -0.70 -2.21 -5.01
N MET A 122 0.03 -1.12 -5.21
CA MET A 122 0.09 0.03 -4.33
C MET A 122 -0.95 1.04 -4.82
N ALA A 123 -2.04 1.19 -4.07
CA ALA A 123 -3.07 2.18 -4.33
C ALA A 123 -3.37 2.91 -3.02
N HIS A 124 -3.27 4.23 -3.01
CA HIS A 124 -3.35 5.01 -1.78
C HIS A 124 -4.68 4.78 -1.03
N GLN A 125 -5.81 4.82 -1.73
CA GLN A 125 -7.15 4.63 -1.14
C GLN A 125 -7.64 3.17 -1.26
N PRO A 126 -8.20 2.58 -0.20
CA PRO A 126 -8.77 1.23 -0.24
C PRO A 126 -9.85 1.04 -1.33
N VAL A 127 -10.69 2.05 -1.57
CA VAL A 127 -11.79 1.99 -2.55
C VAL A 127 -11.32 1.75 -4.00
N ALA A 128 -10.04 2.00 -4.30
CA ALA A 128 -9.43 1.70 -5.61
C ALA A 128 -9.55 0.22 -6.02
N VAL A 129 -9.79 -0.68 -5.06
CA VAL A 129 -9.90 -2.12 -5.30
C VAL A 129 -11.01 -2.47 -6.29
N HIS A 130 -12.11 -1.71 -6.31
CA HIS A 130 -13.23 -1.95 -7.23
C HIS A 130 -12.82 -1.80 -8.70
N ASP A 131 -11.94 -0.84 -8.99
CA ASP A 131 -11.42 -0.62 -10.34
C ASP A 131 -10.23 -1.53 -10.65
N ALA A 132 -9.48 -1.95 -9.63
CA ALA A 132 -8.30 -2.80 -9.76
C ALA A 132 -8.65 -4.30 -9.92
N ALA A 133 -9.70 -4.79 -9.25
CA ALA A 133 -10.08 -6.19 -9.22
C ALA A 133 -10.28 -6.83 -10.62
N PRO A 134 -10.91 -6.15 -11.61
CA PRO A 134 -11.02 -6.68 -12.98
C PRO A 134 -9.69 -7.02 -13.65
N TYR A 135 -8.57 -6.42 -13.21
CA TYR A 135 -7.23 -6.66 -13.76
C TYR A 135 -6.49 -7.82 -13.07
N GLY A 136 -7.16 -8.52 -12.15
CA GLY A 136 -6.65 -9.70 -11.47
C GLY A 136 -5.46 -9.39 -10.54
N VAL A 137 -5.62 -8.35 -9.72
CA VAL A 137 -4.66 -8.01 -8.65
C VAL A 137 -4.69 -9.08 -7.56
N ASP A 138 -3.52 -9.54 -7.11
CA ASP A 138 -3.41 -10.60 -6.09
C ASP A 138 -3.39 -10.05 -4.66
N LEU A 139 -2.98 -8.80 -4.49
CA LEU A 139 -3.00 -8.08 -3.22
C LEU A 139 -2.96 -6.57 -3.48
N GLN A 140 -3.87 -5.82 -2.87
CA GLN A 140 -3.79 -4.36 -2.80
C GLN A 140 -3.28 -3.91 -1.42
N LEU A 141 -2.32 -2.99 -1.42
CA LEU A 141 -1.82 -2.30 -0.25
C LEU A 141 -2.24 -0.83 -0.30
N SER A 142 -2.92 -0.41 0.75
CA SER A 142 -3.49 0.94 0.87
C SER A 142 -3.21 1.57 2.22
N GLY A 143 -3.40 2.88 2.28
CA GLY A 143 -3.38 3.67 3.51
C GLY A 143 -4.65 4.51 3.55
N HIS A 144 -4.49 5.84 3.59
CA HIS A 144 -5.55 6.86 3.44
C HIS A 144 -6.56 6.97 4.60
N THR A 145 -6.94 5.88 5.24
CA THR A 145 -8.00 5.88 6.26
C THR A 145 -7.52 6.38 7.62
N HIS A 146 -6.22 6.25 7.91
CA HIS A 146 -5.62 6.46 9.24
C HIS A 146 -6.34 5.71 10.38
N GLY A 147 -7.03 4.61 10.07
CA GLY A 147 -7.89 3.90 11.02
C GLY A 147 -9.09 4.71 11.52
N GLY A 148 -9.52 5.73 10.76
CA GLY A 148 -10.53 6.70 11.18
C GLY A 148 -9.99 7.89 11.98
N GLN A 149 -8.70 7.88 12.34
CA GLN A 149 -7.95 8.88 13.10
C GLN A 149 -8.51 9.27 14.49
N MET A 150 -9.77 9.65 14.60
CA MET A 150 -10.43 10.03 15.83
C MET A 150 -11.78 9.33 15.92
N PHE A 151 -12.03 8.53 16.94
CA PHE A 151 -13.36 8.01 17.21
C PHE A 151 -14.38 9.17 17.33
N PRO A 152 -15.55 9.12 16.67
CA PRO A 152 -16.12 8.00 15.91
C PRO A 152 -16.02 8.16 14.37
N PHE A 153 -15.01 8.85 13.84
CA PHE A 153 -14.86 9.08 12.40
C PHE A 153 -14.56 7.80 11.60
N ASP A 154 -14.12 6.72 12.26
CA ASP A 154 -13.97 5.39 11.67
C ASP A 154 -15.27 4.90 11.01
N TYR A 155 -16.44 5.19 11.61
CA TYR A 155 -17.72 4.86 10.99
C TYR A 155 -17.99 5.63 9.70
N LEU A 156 -17.61 6.92 9.64
CA LEU A 156 -17.79 7.74 8.44
C LEU A 156 -16.84 7.29 7.33
N VAL A 157 -15.59 6.98 7.68
CA VAL A 157 -14.61 6.42 6.74
C VAL A 157 -15.09 5.06 6.22
N GLY A 158 -15.68 4.22 7.06
CA GLY A 158 -16.23 2.92 6.68
C GLY A 158 -17.42 2.99 5.71
N LEU A 159 -18.07 4.14 5.55
CA LEU A 159 -19.10 4.34 4.52
C LEU A 159 -18.50 4.61 3.13
N GLN A 160 -17.25 5.07 3.07
CA GLN A 160 -16.58 5.47 1.83
C GLN A 160 -15.48 4.49 1.42
N GLN A 161 -14.87 3.79 2.37
CA GLN A 161 -13.74 2.90 2.16
C GLN A 161 -14.13 1.47 2.56
N PRO A 162 -13.97 0.48 1.66
CA PRO A 162 -14.42 -0.89 1.91
C PRO A 162 -13.61 -1.59 3.01
N VAL A 163 -12.41 -1.08 3.33
CA VAL A 163 -11.58 -1.53 4.44
C VAL A 163 -11.03 -0.30 5.16
N VAL A 164 -11.31 -0.17 6.45
CA VAL A 164 -10.84 0.96 7.27
C VAL A 164 -9.45 0.71 7.86
N SER A 165 -9.16 -0.50 8.31
CA SER A 165 -7.88 -0.83 8.96
C SER A 165 -7.64 -2.33 8.88
N GLY A 166 -6.38 -2.72 8.68
CA GLY A 166 -5.97 -4.12 8.62
C GLY A 166 -6.40 -4.81 7.33
N PHE A 167 -6.68 -6.10 7.43
CA PHE A 167 -6.93 -6.97 6.28
C PHE A 167 -8.42 -7.12 5.98
N GLY A 168 -8.77 -7.10 4.71
CA GLY A 168 -10.10 -7.41 4.18
C GLY A 168 -10.02 -8.05 2.80
N GLU A 169 -11.17 -8.45 2.27
CA GLU A 169 -11.30 -8.94 0.90
C GLU A 169 -12.46 -8.21 0.24
N VAL A 170 -12.23 -7.69 -0.96
CA VAL A 170 -13.21 -6.90 -1.73
C VAL A 170 -13.15 -7.38 -3.18
N ASP A 171 -14.29 -7.75 -3.76
CA ASP A 171 -14.39 -8.27 -5.13
C ASP A 171 -13.41 -9.43 -5.43
N GLY A 172 -13.18 -10.30 -4.45
CA GLY A 172 -12.23 -11.42 -4.54
C GLY A 172 -10.76 -11.01 -4.52
N THR A 173 -10.46 -9.74 -4.24
CA THR A 173 -9.12 -9.17 -4.12
C THR A 173 -8.78 -8.93 -2.63
N PRO A 174 -7.70 -9.53 -2.11
CA PRO A 174 -7.16 -9.19 -0.80
C PRO A 174 -6.74 -7.72 -0.72
N VAL A 175 -7.15 -7.02 0.34
CA VAL A 175 -6.78 -5.63 0.61
C VAL A 175 -6.20 -5.52 2.01
N TYR A 176 -5.05 -4.87 2.13
CA TYR A 176 -4.47 -4.51 3.43
C TYR A 176 -4.35 -3.00 3.57
N VAL A 177 -4.85 -2.48 4.69
CA VAL A 177 -4.84 -1.05 5.01
C VAL A 177 -4.02 -0.81 6.26
N THR A 178 -2.93 -0.06 6.12
CA THR A 178 -2.14 0.44 7.25
C THR A 178 -2.82 1.68 7.86
N ASN A 179 -2.76 1.80 9.18
CA ASN A 179 -3.17 3.01 9.88
C ASN A 179 -2.15 4.15 9.70
N GLY A 180 -0.96 3.85 9.20
CA GLY A 180 0.16 4.77 9.06
C GLY A 180 0.75 5.20 10.41
N ALA A 181 1.97 5.74 10.40
CA ALA A 181 2.58 6.25 11.62
C ALA A 181 2.13 7.68 11.95
N GLY A 182 1.83 8.48 10.92
CA GLY A 182 1.43 9.89 11.04
C GLY A 182 -0.06 10.12 11.28
N PHE A 183 -0.50 11.33 10.97
CA PHE A 183 -1.88 11.80 11.06
C PHE A 183 -2.18 12.69 9.86
N TRP A 184 -3.45 12.80 9.51
CA TRP A 184 -3.97 13.72 8.52
C TRP A 184 -4.63 14.92 9.20
N GLY A 185 -4.14 16.14 8.93
CA GLY A 185 -4.69 17.35 9.54
C GLY A 185 -4.26 17.52 11.00
N PRO A 186 -5.17 17.60 11.99
CA PRO A 186 -4.80 17.79 13.40
C PRO A 186 -3.89 16.67 13.94
N PRO A 187 -2.85 16.98 14.73
CA PRO A 187 -1.88 16.01 15.25
C PRO A 187 -2.42 15.20 16.44
N VAL A 188 -3.59 14.57 16.27
CA VAL A 188 -4.24 13.81 17.33
C VAL A 188 -4.82 12.52 16.78
N ARG A 189 -4.66 11.44 17.55
CA ARG A 189 -5.28 10.13 17.27
C ARG A 189 -6.04 9.66 18.50
N VAL A 190 -7.27 9.19 18.30
CA VAL A 190 -8.14 8.66 19.37
C VAL A 190 -8.77 7.38 18.89
N GLY A 191 -8.41 6.24 19.48
CA GLY A 191 -8.95 4.93 19.09
C GLY A 191 -8.45 4.41 17.74
N ALA A 192 -7.41 5.03 17.17
CA ALA A 192 -6.81 4.66 15.90
C ALA A 192 -5.29 4.57 16.04
N ASP A 193 -4.80 3.43 16.53
CA ASP A 193 -3.38 3.23 16.84
C ASP A 193 -2.52 3.36 15.56
N PRO A 194 -1.40 4.13 15.61
CA PRO A 194 -0.45 4.21 14.51
C PRO A 194 0.26 2.87 14.30
N ASP A 195 0.54 2.54 13.04
CA ASP A 195 1.29 1.35 12.71
C ASP A 195 2.33 1.57 11.60
N ILE A 196 3.32 0.67 11.60
CA ILE A 196 4.26 0.45 10.51
C ILE A 196 4.24 -1.04 10.27
N THR A 197 3.76 -1.44 9.10
CA THR A 197 3.57 -2.86 8.79
C THR A 197 4.66 -3.40 7.91
N LEU A 198 5.27 -4.50 8.34
CA LEU A 198 6.07 -5.36 7.47
C LEU A 198 5.18 -6.45 6.89
N LEU A 199 5.14 -6.60 5.57
CA LEU A 199 4.42 -7.69 4.94
C LEU A 199 5.43 -8.67 4.36
N THR A 200 5.46 -9.89 4.92
CA THR A 200 6.30 -10.97 4.39
C THR A 200 5.48 -11.79 3.40
N LEU A 201 5.78 -11.69 2.11
CA LEU A 201 5.19 -12.52 1.07
C LEU A 201 5.89 -13.88 1.00
N ARG A 202 5.13 -14.97 0.92
CA ARG A 202 5.68 -16.33 0.78
C ARG A 202 4.98 -17.07 -0.33
N SER A 203 5.76 -17.82 -1.11
CA SER A 203 5.22 -18.84 -2.02
C SER A 203 4.75 -20.05 -1.23
N THR A 204 3.61 -20.61 -1.60
CA THR A 204 3.19 -21.93 -1.12
C THR A 204 3.66 -22.98 -2.12
N ALA A 205 4.52 -23.89 -1.66
CA ALA A 205 4.84 -25.13 -2.37
C ALA A 205 3.62 -26.06 -2.44
#